data_AF-A0A523PWV6-F1
#
_entry.id   AF-A0A523PWV6-F1
#
_cell.length_a   1.000
_cell.length_b   1.000
_cell.length_c   1.000
_cell.angle_alpha   90.00
_cell.angle_beta   90.00
_cell.angle_gamma   90.00
#
_symmetry.space_group_name_H-M   'P 1'
#
loop_
_entity.id
_entity.type
_entity.pdbx_description
1 polymer ?
#
loop_
_entity_poly.entity_id
_entity_poly.type
_entity_poly.pdbx_seq_one_letter_code
_entity_poly.pdbx_strand_id
1 'polypeptide(L)'
;MYTGVSAQVYPPETYTNRKEWNKVLDEKTKSFDPENIPGVENSQEIKDGKLLMKAKVILDAPYDDVTKFFYQYQNISYLYKGYTMVVKTPGEKEFFGAGSQRESSIMGLSYKETLVENRLDYQEWVAVSPLVKYQKGTYHFTDLGGGKTQMDITMDVEFVPFIQNMKFIYKFIEQGNLTSMYTFKSLLEEDPTFYKRITWLNELIQKKGWPTPPPIE
;
A
#
# COMPACT_ATOMS: atom_id res chain seq x y z
N MET A 1 3.17 -15.49 22.03
CA MET A 1 4.32 -14.67 21.57
C MET A 1 4.01 -14.29 20.12
N TYR A 2 3.79 -12.99 19.82
CA TYR A 2 3.39 -12.57 18.47
C TYR A 2 4.56 -12.71 17.50
N THR A 3 4.43 -13.55 16.47
CA THR A 3 5.49 -13.84 15.48
C THR A 3 5.49 -12.86 14.31
N GLY A 4 4.97 -11.65 14.50
CA GLY A 4 4.68 -10.76 13.39
C GLY A 4 5.92 -10.14 12.73
N VAL A 5 5.81 -9.84 11.44
CA VAL A 5 6.87 -9.22 10.65
C VAL A 5 6.55 -7.75 10.43
N SER A 6 7.47 -6.85 10.80
CA SER A 6 7.32 -5.40 10.62
C SER A 6 8.18 -4.89 9.47
N ALA A 7 7.55 -4.32 8.44
CA ALA A 7 8.23 -3.94 7.20
C ALA A 7 8.95 -2.57 7.24
N GLN A 8 8.59 -1.65 8.14
CA GLN A 8 9.32 -0.37 8.29
C GLN A 8 10.57 -0.49 9.20
N VAL A 9 10.69 -1.59 9.95
CA VAL A 9 11.77 -1.77 10.94
C VAL A 9 12.92 -2.61 10.36
N TYR A 10 12.70 -3.34 9.26
CA TYR A 10 13.68 -4.24 8.63
C TYR A 10 13.56 -4.19 7.08
N PRO A 11 14.66 -4.18 6.29
CA PRO A 11 16.07 -4.24 6.66
C PRO A 11 16.76 -2.84 6.56
N PRO A 12 17.97 -2.71 7.10
CA PRO A 12 18.77 -1.48 7.01
C PRO A 12 19.54 -1.27 5.70
N GLU A 13 19.36 -2.10 4.67
CA GLU A 13 20.22 -2.05 3.48
C GLU A 13 19.40 -1.76 2.24
N THR A 14 19.66 -0.57 1.68
CA THR A 14 19.53 -0.11 0.27
C THR A 14 19.52 1.40 0.16
N TYR A 15 19.03 2.02 1.23
CA TYR A 15 19.40 3.34 1.71
C TYR A 15 20.15 3.08 3.03
N THR A 16 21.32 3.69 3.23
CA THR A 16 22.32 3.32 4.25
C THR A 16 21.83 3.42 5.71
N ASN A 17 20.56 3.80 5.95
CA ASN A 17 19.79 3.69 7.20
C ASN A 17 18.35 4.26 7.01
N ARG A 18 17.46 4.02 7.98
CA ARG A 18 16.08 4.57 8.05
C ARG A 18 16.02 6.10 7.91
N LYS A 19 17.06 6.82 8.36
CA LYS A 19 17.10 8.28 8.30
C LYS A 19 17.23 8.78 6.87
N GLU A 20 18.00 8.10 6.03
CA GLU A 20 18.11 8.41 4.61
C GLU A 20 16.83 8.10 3.85
N TRP A 21 16.17 6.97 4.13
CA TRP A 21 14.86 6.68 3.53
C TRP A 21 13.81 7.74 3.91
N ASN A 22 13.77 8.14 5.17
CA ASN A 22 12.91 9.23 5.61
C ASN A 22 13.24 10.55 4.90
N LYS A 23 14.50 10.80 4.54
CA LYS A 23 14.90 11.97 3.76
C LYS A 23 14.33 11.91 2.34
N VAL A 24 14.43 10.75 1.68
CA VAL A 24 13.80 10.51 0.36
C VAL A 24 12.30 10.78 0.44
N LEU A 25 11.61 10.21 1.43
CA LEU A 25 10.17 10.43 1.63
C LEU A 25 9.83 11.90 1.93
N ASP A 26 10.63 12.58 2.76
CA ASP A 26 10.44 14.01 3.06
C ASP A 26 10.63 14.86 1.80
N GLU A 27 11.60 14.53 0.94
CA GLU A 27 11.84 15.20 -0.35
C GLU A 27 10.67 14.98 -1.31
N LYS A 28 10.18 13.73 -1.46
CA LYS A 28 9.00 13.42 -2.28
C LYS A 28 7.75 14.15 -1.77
N THR A 29 7.50 14.12 -0.46
CA THR A 29 6.34 14.82 0.16
C THR A 29 6.41 16.34 -0.05
N LYS A 30 7.60 16.95 -0.04
CA LYS A 30 7.76 18.39 -0.32
C LYS A 30 7.55 18.76 -1.79
N SER A 31 7.84 17.84 -2.70
CA SER A 31 7.60 18.01 -4.14
C SER A 31 6.17 17.71 -4.57
N PHE A 32 5.34 17.18 -3.65
CA PHE A 32 3.97 16.79 -3.91
C PHE A 32 3.07 18.02 -4.13
N ASP A 33 2.57 18.17 -5.36
CA ASP A 33 1.47 19.07 -5.68
C ASP A 33 0.17 18.23 -5.80
N PRO A 34 -0.74 18.30 -4.82
CA PRO A 34 -1.98 17.53 -4.85
C PRO A 34 -2.92 17.94 -6.00
N GLU A 35 -2.74 19.12 -6.59
CA GLU A 35 -3.58 19.61 -7.68
C GLU A 35 -3.09 19.16 -9.06
N ASN A 36 -1.84 18.67 -9.16
CA ASN A 36 -1.22 18.31 -10.42
C ASN A 36 -0.33 17.06 -10.29
N ILE A 37 -0.95 15.89 -10.40
CA ILE A 37 -0.24 14.61 -10.49
C ILE A 37 -0.42 14.06 -11.90
N PRO A 38 0.58 14.19 -12.80
CA PRO A 38 0.47 13.73 -14.18
C PRO A 38 0.09 12.25 -14.27
N GLY A 39 -0.92 11.94 -15.10
CA GLY A 39 -1.38 10.55 -15.28
C GLY A 39 -2.18 9.99 -14.10
N VAL A 40 -2.64 10.82 -13.15
CA VAL A 40 -3.60 10.41 -12.11
C VAL A 40 -4.94 11.07 -12.36
N GLU A 41 -5.95 10.25 -12.59
CA GLU A 41 -7.37 10.64 -12.55
C GLU A 41 -7.92 10.18 -11.20
N ASN A 42 -8.60 11.05 -10.46
CA ASN A 42 -9.25 10.66 -9.21
C ASN A 42 -10.67 11.22 -9.14
N SER A 43 -11.53 10.51 -8.43
CA SER A 43 -12.89 10.93 -8.12
C SER A 43 -13.28 10.45 -6.73
N GLN A 44 -14.11 11.25 -6.07
CA GLN A 44 -14.70 10.90 -4.78
C GLN A 44 -16.20 11.13 -4.81
N GLU A 45 -16.93 10.22 -4.17
CA GLU A 45 -18.35 10.36 -3.87
C GLU A 45 -18.55 10.19 -2.37
N ILE A 46 -19.17 11.19 -1.74
CA ILE A 46 -19.55 11.14 -0.32
C ILE A 46 -21.07 11.08 -0.24
N LYS A 47 -21.59 9.97 0.29
CA LYS A 47 -23.03 9.76 0.40
C LYS A 47 -23.35 8.93 1.64
N ASP A 48 -24.33 9.36 2.42
CA ASP A 48 -24.86 8.63 3.58
C ASP A 48 -23.77 8.18 4.58
N GLY A 49 -22.77 9.04 4.83
CA GLY A 49 -21.65 8.73 5.73
C GLY A 49 -20.63 7.73 5.17
N LYS A 50 -20.69 7.46 3.86
CA LYS A 50 -19.74 6.63 3.12
C LYS A 50 -18.88 7.48 2.20
N LEU A 51 -17.67 7.00 1.95
CA LEU A 51 -16.73 7.55 0.98
C LEU A 51 -16.40 6.47 -0.05
N LEU A 52 -16.72 6.74 -1.30
CA LEU A 52 -16.23 5.96 -2.43
C LEU A 52 -15.17 6.77 -3.17
N MET A 53 -13.94 6.27 -3.20
CA MET A 53 -12.86 6.80 -4.00
C MET A 53 -12.58 5.88 -5.19
N LYS A 54 -12.38 6.48 -6.36
CA LYS A 54 -11.85 5.79 -7.54
C LYS A 54 -10.71 6.60 -8.09
N ALA A 55 -9.59 5.94 -8.38
CA ALA A 55 -8.48 6.57 -9.06
C ALA A 55 -7.94 5.67 -10.17
N LYS A 56 -7.43 6.27 -11.23
CA LYS A 56 -6.65 5.62 -12.27
C LYS A 56 -5.28 6.29 -12.28
N VAL A 57 -4.23 5.50 -12.19
CA VAL A 57 -2.85 5.96 -12.19
C VAL A 57 -2.11 5.32 -13.34
N ILE A 58 -1.52 6.14 -14.20
CA ILE A 58 -0.61 5.71 -15.26
C ILE A 58 0.82 5.87 -14.73
N LEU A 59 1.56 4.77 -14.70
CA LEU A 59 2.96 4.71 -14.31
C LEU A 59 3.84 4.50 -15.53
N ASP A 60 4.89 5.30 -15.68
CA ASP A 60 5.98 5.07 -16.62
C ASP A 60 6.98 4.03 -16.04
N ALA A 61 6.45 2.85 -15.70
CA ALA A 61 7.19 1.74 -15.13
C ALA A 61 6.69 0.38 -15.69
N PRO A 62 7.58 -0.63 -15.84
CA PRO A 62 7.21 -1.94 -16.36
C PRO A 62 6.14 -2.66 -15.52
N TYR A 63 5.20 -3.30 -16.21
CA TYR A 63 4.06 -4.02 -15.59
C TYR A 63 4.49 -5.02 -14.52
N ASP A 64 5.48 -5.85 -14.83
CA ASP A 64 5.96 -6.87 -13.90
C ASP A 64 6.49 -6.23 -12.61
N ASP A 65 7.28 -5.16 -12.69
CA ASP A 65 7.84 -4.54 -11.50
C ASP A 65 6.77 -3.85 -10.63
N VAL A 66 5.81 -3.17 -11.26
CA VAL A 66 4.68 -2.54 -10.55
C VAL A 66 3.82 -3.59 -9.86
N THR A 67 3.40 -4.63 -10.57
CA THR A 67 2.53 -5.68 -10.00
C THR A 67 3.20 -6.43 -8.86
N LYS A 68 4.49 -6.75 -9.01
CA LYS A 68 5.30 -7.39 -7.96
C LYS A 68 5.47 -6.52 -6.72
N PHE A 69 5.60 -5.21 -6.89
CA PHE A 69 5.64 -4.26 -5.76
C PHE A 69 4.37 -4.36 -4.91
N PHE A 70 3.19 -4.32 -5.54
CA PHE A 70 1.89 -4.36 -4.83
C PHE A 70 1.50 -5.75 -4.33
N TYR A 71 1.87 -6.81 -5.06
CA TYR A 71 1.67 -8.19 -4.63
C TYR A 71 2.37 -8.47 -3.29
N GLN A 72 3.60 -7.99 -3.13
CA GLN A 72 4.30 -7.95 -1.85
C GLN A 72 3.79 -6.78 -0.99
N TYR A 73 2.56 -6.88 -0.54
CA TYR A 73 1.78 -5.77 0.02
C TYR A 73 2.47 -4.97 1.14
N GLN A 74 3.46 -5.53 1.85
CA GLN A 74 4.18 -4.80 2.88
C GLN A 74 5.10 -3.71 2.33
N ASN A 75 5.36 -3.72 1.03
CA ASN A 75 6.13 -2.69 0.35
C ASN A 75 5.41 -1.33 0.43
N ILE A 76 4.09 -1.33 0.62
CA ILE A 76 3.30 -0.12 0.89
C ILE A 76 3.77 0.60 2.17
N SER A 77 4.34 -0.11 3.15
CA SER A 77 4.91 0.51 4.37
C SER A 77 6.06 1.48 4.10
N TYR A 78 6.70 1.37 2.94
CA TYR A 78 7.78 2.24 2.53
C TYR A 78 7.29 3.56 1.96
N LEU A 79 6.01 3.70 1.60
CA LEU A 79 5.47 4.92 0.98
C LEU A 79 5.27 6.06 1.97
N TYR A 80 5.31 5.80 3.28
CA TYR A 80 5.08 6.81 4.30
C TYR A 80 6.03 6.72 5.47
N LYS A 81 6.48 7.89 5.91
CA LYS A 81 7.23 8.02 7.14
C LYS A 81 6.36 7.67 8.34
N GLY A 82 6.86 6.77 9.18
CA GLY A 82 6.15 6.28 10.37
C GLY A 82 5.02 5.28 10.10
N TYR A 83 4.71 4.95 8.84
CA TYR A 83 3.77 3.88 8.53
C TYR A 83 4.41 2.51 8.78
N THR A 84 3.85 1.77 9.72
CA THR A 84 4.33 0.42 10.06
C THR A 84 3.25 -0.58 9.68
N MET A 85 3.66 -1.66 9.04
CA MET A 85 2.79 -2.79 8.73
C MET A 85 3.34 -4.04 9.39
N VAL A 86 2.53 -4.69 10.22
CA VAL A 86 2.88 -5.91 10.95
C VAL A 86 2.01 -7.05 10.48
N VAL A 87 2.57 -8.03 9.78
CA VAL A 87 1.85 -9.26 9.42
C VAL A 87 1.59 -10.05 10.69
N LYS A 88 0.32 -10.28 11.05
CA LYS A 88 -0.08 -11.06 12.23
C LYS A 88 -0.28 -12.51 11.88
N THR A 89 -0.88 -12.76 10.71
CA THR A 89 -1.19 -14.08 10.20
C THR A 89 -0.83 -14.09 8.70
N PRO A 90 0.11 -14.92 8.25
CA PRO A 90 0.37 -15.08 6.81
C PRO A 90 -0.83 -15.75 6.13
N GLY A 91 -0.91 -15.66 4.79
CA GLY A 91 -1.86 -16.47 4.04
C GLY A 91 -1.57 -17.97 4.21
N GLU A 92 -2.60 -18.81 4.11
CA GLU A 92 -2.49 -20.25 4.40
C GLU A 92 -1.65 -20.99 3.35
N LYS A 93 -1.81 -20.63 2.07
CA LYS A 93 -1.13 -21.29 0.94
C LYS A 93 0.18 -20.61 0.54
N GLU A 94 0.22 -19.29 0.67
CA GLU A 94 1.36 -18.44 0.36
C GLU A 94 1.38 -17.25 1.33
N PHE A 95 2.56 -16.75 1.70
CA PHE A 95 2.68 -15.71 2.72
C PHE A 95 1.85 -14.45 2.42
N PHE A 96 1.85 -14.00 1.16
CA PHE A 96 1.13 -12.81 0.72
C PHE A 96 -0.32 -13.06 0.29
N GLY A 97 -0.80 -14.30 0.34
CA GLY A 97 -2.07 -14.66 -0.26
C GLY A 97 -3.30 -14.24 0.54
N ALA A 98 -4.45 -14.64 0.00
CA ALA A 98 -5.74 -14.51 0.65
C ALA A 98 -5.73 -15.06 2.09
N GLY A 99 -6.46 -14.40 2.97
CA GLY A 99 -6.53 -14.70 4.40
C GLY A 99 -5.38 -14.12 5.22
N SER A 100 -4.35 -13.53 4.60
CA SER A 100 -3.30 -12.84 5.34
C SER A 100 -3.88 -11.65 6.12
N GLN A 101 -3.56 -11.58 7.41
CA GLN A 101 -3.99 -10.52 8.32
C GLN A 101 -2.80 -9.69 8.76
N ARG A 102 -2.97 -8.37 8.70
CA ARG A 102 -1.94 -7.40 9.06
C ARG A 102 -2.52 -6.29 9.94
N GLU A 103 -1.65 -5.73 10.77
CA GLU A 103 -1.93 -4.54 11.56
C GLU A 103 -1.07 -3.41 11.02
N SER A 104 -1.75 -2.36 10.59
CA SER A 104 -1.18 -1.20 9.93
C SER A 104 -1.32 -0.01 10.87
N SER A 105 -0.24 0.74 11.09
CA SER A 105 -0.23 1.88 12.00
C SER A 105 0.45 3.11 11.40
N ILE A 106 -0.24 4.25 11.44
CA ILE A 106 0.24 5.54 10.93
C ILE A 106 -0.22 6.65 11.87
N MET A 107 0.70 7.52 12.29
CA MET A 107 0.39 8.68 13.15
C MET A 107 -0.42 8.34 14.42
N GLY A 108 -0.16 7.18 15.03
CA GLY A 108 -0.86 6.71 16.24
C GLY A 108 -2.25 6.09 16.00
N LEU A 109 -2.72 6.05 14.75
CA LEU A 109 -3.90 5.29 14.35
C LEU A 109 -3.46 3.89 13.92
N SER A 110 -4.15 2.87 14.44
CA SER A 110 -3.97 1.48 14.01
C SER A 110 -5.25 0.92 13.42
N TYR A 111 -5.11 0.12 12.37
CA TYR A 111 -6.20 -0.59 11.74
C TYR A 111 -5.77 -2.01 11.37
N LYS A 112 -6.74 -2.91 11.34
CA LYS A 112 -6.51 -4.30 10.94
C LYS A 112 -6.98 -4.47 9.51
N GLU A 113 -6.15 -5.10 8.71
CA GLU A 113 -6.43 -5.42 7.32
C GLU A 113 -6.37 -6.93 7.11
N THR A 114 -7.24 -7.42 6.24
CA THR A 114 -7.24 -8.80 5.74
C THR A 114 -7.21 -8.76 4.21
N LEU A 115 -6.29 -9.52 3.61
CA LEU A 115 -6.30 -9.76 2.16
C LEU A 115 -7.44 -10.73 1.85
N VAL A 116 -8.35 -10.30 0.99
CA VAL A 116 -9.42 -11.16 0.45
C VAL A 116 -8.88 -11.92 -0.76
N GLU A 117 -8.14 -11.23 -1.63
CA GLU A 117 -7.51 -11.79 -2.82
C GLU A 117 -6.19 -11.06 -3.08
N ASN A 118 -5.18 -11.79 -3.54
CA ASN A 118 -3.90 -11.21 -3.95
C ASN A 118 -3.32 -12.00 -5.11
N ARG A 119 -3.26 -11.37 -6.26
CA ARG A 119 -2.66 -11.84 -7.52
C ARG A 119 -1.79 -10.70 -8.06
N LEU A 120 -0.94 -10.97 -9.04
CA LEU A 120 -0.08 -9.93 -9.63
C LEU A 120 -0.93 -8.80 -10.27
N ASP A 121 -1.98 -9.16 -10.99
CA ASP A 121 -2.87 -8.25 -11.71
C ASP A 121 -3.99 -7.66 -10.84
N TYR A 122 -4.21 -8.21 -9.63
CA TYR A 122 -5.35 -7.82 -8.79
C TYR A 122 -5.10 -8.02 -7.29
N GLN A 123 -5.46 -7.04 -6.48
CA GLN A 123 -5.49 -7.16 -5.03
C GLN A 123 -6.84 -6.67 -4.48
N GLU A 124 -7.39 -7.40 -3.52
CA GLU A 124 -8.54 -6.98 -2.73
C GLU A 124 -8.24 -7.13 -1.24
N TRP A 125 -8.56 -6.10 -0.46
CA TRP A 125 -8.39 -6.09 0.98
C TRP A 125 -9.57 -5.45 1.68
N VAL A 126 -9.79 -5.85 2.92
CA VAL A 126 -10.75 -5.23 3.82
C VAL A 126 -10.05 -4.75 5.07
N ALA A 127 -10.44 -3.57 5.56
CA ALA A 127 -9.90 -2.98 6.78
C ALA A 127 -11.01 -2.62 7.78
N VAL A 128 -10.65 -2.69 9.06
CA VAL A 128 -11.48 -2.23 10.18
C VAL A 128 -10.63 -1.45 11.16
N SER A 129 -11.21 -0.41 11.76
CA SER A 129 -10.57 0.39 12.80
C SER A 129 -11.62 0.96 13.76
N PRO A 130 -11.22 1.53 14.90
CA PRO A 130 -12.16 2.25 15.77
C PRO A 130 -12.92 3.40 15.08
N LEU A 131 -12.41 3.92 13.95
CA LEU A 131 -12.99 5.03 13.20
C LEU A 131 -13.73 4.58 11.93
N VAL A 132 -13.50 3.35 11.48
CA VAL A 132 -13.97 2.81 10.20
C VAL A 132 -14.65 1.48 10.47
N LYS A 133 -15.98 1.45 10.29
CA LYS A 133 -16.79 0.24 10.46
C LYS A 133 -16.42 -0.80 9.40
N TYR A 134 -16.17 -0.33 8.19
CA TYR A 134 -15.75 -1.16 7.07
C TYR A 134 -14.98 -0.33 6.06
N GLN A 135 -13.94 -0.90 5.50
CA GLN A 135 -13.27 -0.37 4.33
C GLN A 135 -12.91 -1.51 3.41
N LYS A 136 -13.15 -1.35 2.12
CA LYS A 136 -12.74 -2.28 1.07
C LYS A 136 -11.93 -1.53 0.05
N GLY A 137 -10.74 -2.03 -0.25
CA GLY A 137 -9.90 -1.51 -1.32
C GLY A 137 -9.61 -2.56 -2.37
N THR A 138 -9.50 -2.11 -3.62
CA THR A 138 -9.03 -2.92 -4.73
C THR A 138 -7.95 -2.20 -5.52
N TYR A 139 -7.00 -2.99 -6.03
CA TYR A 139 -6.04 -2.58 -7.04
C TYR A 139 -6.19 -3.51 -8.23
N HIS A 140 -6.28 -2.95 -9.43
CA HIS A 140 -6.29 -3.71 -10.69
C HIS A 140 -5.24 -3.12 -11.62
N PHE A 141 -4.41 -3.98 -12.20
CA PHE A 141 -3.29 -3.56 -13.03
C PHE A 141 -3.53 -3.93 -14.49
N THR A 142 -3.05 -3.09 -15.41
CA THR A 142 -3.12 -3.36 -16.85
C THR A 142 -1.84 -2.90 -17.52
N ASP A 143 -1.23 -3.79 -18.31
CA ASP A 143 -0.09 -3.44 -19.15
C ASP A 143 -0.57 -2.60 -20.34
N LEU A 144 -0.01 -1.40 -20.50
CA LEU A 144 -0.32 -0.52 -21.62
C LEU A 144 0.68 -0.66 -22.77
N GLY A 145 1.71 -1.50 -22.60
CA GLY A 145 2.86 -1.58 -23.49
C GLY A 145 3.81 -0.38 -23.33
N GLY A 146 4.96 -0.46 -24.00
CA GLY A 146 5.94 0.63 -24.01
C GLY A 146 6.55 0.95 -22.64
N GLY A 147 6.54 -0.01 -21.70
CA GLY A 147 7.04 0.17 -20.34
C GLY A 147 6.12 0.99 -19.44
N LYS A 148 4.81 1.03 -19.73
CA LYS A 148 3.81 1.75 -18.94
C LYS A 148 2.77 0.80 -18.33
N THR A 149 2.33 1.13 -17.13
CA THR A 149 1.34 0.35 -16.37
C THR A 149 0.19 1.25 -15.95
N GLN A 150 -1.04 0.80 -16.16
CA GLN A 150 -2.21 1.39 -15.52
C GLN A 150 -2.51 0.66 -14.21
N MET A 151 -2.85 1.43 -13.18
CA MET A 151 -3.39 0.95 -11.92
C MET A 151 -4.74 1.62 -11.65
N ASP A 152 -5.80 0.82 -11.58
CA ASP A 152 -7.11 1.26 -11.14
C ASP A 152 -7.28 0.94 -9.64
N ILE A 153 -7.61 1.97 -8.88
CA ILE A 153 -7.77 1.94 -7.43
C ILE A 153 -9.23 2.21 -7.11
N THR A 154 -9.86 1.34 -6.32
CA THR A 154 -11.16 1.65 -5.70
C THR A 154 -11.04 1.51 -4.20
N MET A 155 -11.67 2.42 -3.46
CA MET A 155 -11.76 2.34 -2.00
C MET A 155 -13.15 2.77 -1.55
N ASP A 156 -13.88 1.85 -0.92
CA ASP A 156 -15.17 2.10 -0.27
C ASP A 156 -14.95 2.11 1.24
N VAL A 157 -15.38 3.18 1.92
CA VAL A 157 -15.21 3.39 3.35
C VAL A 157 -16.55 3.73 3.99
N GLU A 158 -16.93 2.95 5.00
CA GLU A 158 -18.06 3.24 5.89
C GLU A 158 -17.53 3.64 7.27
N PHE A 159 -17.72 4.91 7.63
CA PHE A 159 -17.29 5.43 8.92
C PHE A 159 -18.26 5.05 10.04
N VAL A 160 -17.75 5.01 11.28
CA VAL A 160 -18.60 4.92 12.47
C VAL A 160 -19.43 6.21 12.64
N PRO A 161 -20.65 6.16 13.22
CA PRO A 161 -21.60 7.28 13.18
C PRO A 161 -21.07 8.64 13.66
N PHE A 162 -20.22 8.67 14.68
CA PHE A 162 -19.67 9.93 15.20
C PHE A 162 -18.65 10.59 14.26
N ILE A 163 -18.01 9.81 13.37
CA ILE A 163 -17.05 10.29 12.37
C ILE A 163 -17.74 10.72 11.08
N GLN A 164 -18.89 10.15 10.74
CA GLN A 164 -19.59 10.42 9.47
C GLN A 164 -19.86 11.92 9.23
N ASN A 165 -20.06 12.69 10.30
CA ASN A 165 -20.34 14.13 10.24
C ASN A 165 -19.08 15.02 10.20
N MET A 166 -17.88 14.44 10.35
CA MET A 166 -16.61 15.18 10.38
C MET A 166 -16.07 15.41 8.97
N LYS A 167 -16.52 16.47 8.28
CA LYS A 167 -16.10 16.76 6.89
C LYS A 167 -14.58 16.74 6.64
N PHE A 168 -13.77 17.10 7.63
CA PHE A 168 -12.31 17.09 7.50
C PHE A 168 -11.72 15.68 7.33
N ILE A 169 -12.39 14.62 7.83
CA ILE A 169 -11.87 13.25 7.75
C ILE A 169 -11.82 12.76 6.30
N TYR A 170 -12.82 13.12 5.50
CA TYR A 170 -12.90 12.78 4.09
C TYR A 170 -11.74 13.42 3.32
N LYS A 171 -11.50 14.72 3.54
CA LYS A 171 -10.35 15.43 2.96
C LYS A 171 -9.01 14.86 3.41
N PHE A 172 -8.88 14.48 4.69
CA PHE A 172 -7.67 13.87 5.21
C PHE A 172 -7.37 12.54 4.52
N ILE A 173 -8.38 11.69 4.32
CA ILE A 173 -8.25 10.41 3.64
C ILE A 173 -7.93 10.60 2.16
N GLU A 174 -8.60 11.53 1.50
CA GLU A 174 -8.32 11.90 0.12
C GLU A 174 -6.86 12.33 -0.07
N GLN A 175 -6.40 13.31 0.74
CA GLN A 175 -5.02 13.79 0.70
C GLN A 175 -4.01 12.69 1.00
N GLY A 176 -4.30 11.83 1.99
CA GLY A 176 -3.50 10.66 2.29
C GLY A 176 -3.33 9.77 1.06
N ASN A 177 -4.42 9.41 0.40
CA ASN A 177 -4.42 8.57 -0.80
C ASN A 177 -3.69 9.22 -1.98
N LEU A 178 -3.92 10.51 -2.25
CA LEU A 178 -3.20 11.22 -3.31
C LEU A 178 -1.69 11.28 -3.04
N THR A 179 -1.30 11.50 -1.78
CA THR A 179 0.11 11.45 -1.36
C THR A 179 0.70 10.05 -1.59
N SER A 180 -0.07 9.00 -1.29
CA SER A 180 0.31 7.61 -1.62
C SER A 180 0.56 7.43 -3.11
N MET A 181 -0.39 7.87 -3.93
CA MET A 181 -0.36 7.74 -5.39
C MET A 181 0.84 8.45 -5.98
N TYR A 182 1.09 9.69 -5.57
CA TYR A 182 2.26 10.43 -5.97
C TYR A 182 3.56 9.71 -5.55
N THR A 183 3.62 9.23 -4.31
CA THR A 183 4.84 8.64 -3.76
C THR A 183 5.19 7.33 -4.44
N PHE A 184 4.25 6.39 -4.56
CA PHE A 184 4.54 5.14 -5.26
C PHE A 184 4.84 5.38 -6.74
N LYS A 185 4.15 6.32 -7.39
CA LYS A 185 4.38 6.66 -8.79
C LYS A 185 5.81 7.18 -8.96
N SER A 186 6.20 8.17 -8.16
CA SER A 186 7.53 8.77 -8.25
C SER A 186 8.66 7.78 -7.96
N LEU A 187 8.47 6.87 -7.00
CA LEU A 187 9.48 5.86 -6.66
C LEU A 187 9.61 4.79 -7.75
N LEU A 188 8.49 4.27 -8.26
CA LEU A 188 8.49 3.21 -9.29
C LEU A 188 8.94 3.72 -10.66
N GLU A 189 8.73 4.99 -10.98
CA GLU A 189 9.22 5.60 -12.22
C GLU A 189 10.72 5.93 -12.16
N GLU A 190 11.25 6.21 -10.97
CA GLU A 190 12.68 6.48 -10.76
C GLU A 190 13.52 5.20 -10.71
N ASP A 191 13.06 4.21 -9.95
CA ASP A 191 13.66 2.86 -9.89
C ASP A 191 12.52 1.84 -9.70
N PRO A 192 12.03 1.20 -10.78
CA PRO A 192 10.93 0.24 -10.67
C PRO A 192 11.30 -0.98 -9.81
N THR A 193 12.58 -1.22 -9.54
CA THR A 193 13.07 -2.39 -8.82
C THR A 193 13.52 -2.10 -7.38
N PHE A 194 13.35 -0.88 -6.87
CA PHE A 194 13.89 -0.47 -5.57
C PHE A 194 13.51 -1.42 -4.42
N TYR A 195 12.30 -1.99 -4.49
CA TYR A 195 11.75 -2.91 -3.49
C TYR A 195 12.37 -4.32 -3.55
N LYS A 196 12.93 -4.76 -4.70
CA LYS A 196 13.55 -6.10 -4.82
C LYS A 196 14.76 -6.25 -3.93
N ARG A 197 15.33 -5.13 -3.51
CA ARG A 197 16.48 -5.08 -2.63
C ARG A 197 16.12 -5.43 -1.16
N ILE A 198 14.83 -5.62 -0.87
CA ILE A 198 14.28 -6.09 0.41
C ILE A 198 14.38 -7.63 0.45
N THR A 199 15.55 -8.17 0.80
CA THR A 199 15.82 -9.62 0.77
C THR A 199 15.56 -10.35 2.10
N TRP A 200 15.73 -9.65 3.23
CA TRP A 200 15.56 -10.20 4.60
C TRP A 200 14.21 -10.88 4.83
N LEU A 201 13.15 -10.43 4.17
CA LEU A 201 11.82 -10.98 4.40
C LEU A 201 11.74 -12.40 3.85
N ASN A 202 12.31 -12.63 2.67
CA ASN A 202 12.37 -13.97 2.08
C ASN A 202 13.16 -14.91 2.99
N GLU A 203 14.29 -14.44 3.54
CA GLU A 203 15.09 -15.18 4.52
C GLU A 203 14.29 -15.48 5.79
N LEU A 204 13.50 -14.51 6.28
CA LEU A 204 12.67 -14.67 7.48
C LEU A 204 11.51 -15.65 7.24
N ILE A 205 10.84 -15.58 6.09
CA ILE A 205 9.79 -16.51 5.66
C ILE A 205 10.34 -17.94 5.67
N GLN A 206 11.49 -18.15 5.05
CA GLN A 206 12.16 -19.46 5.01
C GLN A 206 12.54 -19.92 6.43
N LYS A 207 13.18 -19.06 7.24
CA LYS A 207 13.61 -19.39 8.60
C LYS A 207 12.44 -19.74 9.54
N LYS A 208 11.28 -19.12 9.34
CA LYS A 208 10.07 -19.36 10.14
C LYS A 208 9.22 -20.53 9.63
N GLY A 209 9.54 -21.08 8.46
CA GLY A 209 8.75 -22.14 7.82
C GLY A 209 7.37 -21.65 7.40
N TRP A 210 7.22 -20.36 7.08
CA TRP A 210 5.96 -19.85 6.56
C TRP A 210 5.74 -20.26 5.10
N PRO A 211 4.47 -20.28 4.62
CA PRO A 211 4.18 -20.61 3.24
C PRO A 211 4.96 -19.71 2.28
N THR A 212 5.78 -20.30 1.42
CA THR A 212 6.66 -19.52 0.53
C THR A 212 5.83 -18.89 -0.58
N PRO A 213 6.03 -17.59 -0.89
CA PRO A 213 5.45 -17.00 -2.09
C PRO A 213 5.89 -17.74 -3.36
N PRO A 214 5.07 -17.78 -4.42
CA PRO A 214 5.51 -18.26 -5.72
C PRO A 214 6.76 -17.49 -6.17
N PRO A 215 7.64 -18.12 -6.97
CA PRO A 215 8.75 -17.43 -7.59
C PRO A 215 8.21 -16.22 -8.35
N ILE A 216 8.80 -15.07 -8.05
CA ILE A 216 8.51 -13.84 -8.75
C ILE A 216 9.54 -13.76 -9.88
N GLU A 217 9.28 -14.47 -10.99
CA GLU A 217 10.08 -14.42 -12.22
C GLU A 217 9.94 -13.05 -12.87
#